data_AF-A0A7S1CFP0-F1
#
_entry.id   AF-A0A7S1CFP0-F1
#
_cell.length_a   1.000
_cell.length_b   1.000
_cell.length_c   1.000
_cell.angle_alpha   90.00
_cell.angle_beta   90.00
_cell.angle_gamma   90.00
#
_symmetry.space_group_name_H-M   'P 1'
#
loop_
_entity.id
_entity.type
_entity.pdbx_description
1 polymer ?
#
loop_
_entity_poly.entity_id
_entity_poly.type
_entity_poly.pdbx_seq_one_letter_code
_entity_poly.pdbx_strand_id
1 'polypeptide(L)'
;SGAARGGGGGDGGSSDNIIVASYAQQMLVYRDTTLIWAARALVQPVDMQVARFGGTDGFVVSLDAKGTVAISYMGTDPPTTAVTGADAKDLNYEEMDDEHRRLLATIKESQSEHRAEPRDKILLRAQVPVVLDPPLGHGEDEDAPDAAPGVRLTVRLFVSYTGADKLSNVSINLHVPSCVIAKQTAA
;
A
#
# COMPACT_ATOMS: atom_id res chain seq x y z
N SER A 1 -46.23 33.86 37.69
CA SER A 1 -45.93 34.06 36.26
C SER A 1 -44.41 34.13 36.15
N GLY A 2 -43.65 33.11 35.77
CA GLY A 2 -43.79 32.20 34.64
C GLY A 2 -42.50 32.34 33.84
N ALA A 3 -41.60 31.36 33.96
CA ALA A 3 -40.21 31.41 33.52
C ALA A 3 -40.03 31.44 32.00
N ALA A 4 -38.90 31.99 31.54
CA ALA A 4 -38.26 31.60 30.28
C ALA A 4 -36.75 31.87 30.35
N ARG A 5 -35.98 30.87 30.83
CA ARG A 5 -34.56 30.73 30.49
C ARG A 5 -34.51 30.15 29.07
N GLY A 6 -34.16 30.98 28.09
CA GLY A 6 -33.86 30.54 26.74
C GLY A 6 -32.51 29.83 26.72
N GLY A 7 -32.52 28.51 26.91
CA GLY A 7 -31.38 27.64 26.61
C GLY A 7 -31.39 27.31 25.12
N GLY A 8 -30.61 28.05 24.33
CA GLY A 8 -30.28 27.69 22.95
C GLY A 8 -29.09 26.74 22.95
N GLY A 9 -29.32 25.47 23.26
CA GLY A 9 -28.37 24.40 22.97
C GLY A 9 -28.50 24.06 21.48
N GLY A 10 -27.56 24.54 20.67
CA GLY A 10 -27.41 24.08 19.29
C GLY A 10 -26.90 22.65 19.31
N ASP A 11 -27.80 21.69 19.12
CA ASP A 11 -27.46 20.29 18.87
C ASP A 11 -26.89 20.20 17.46
N GLY A 12 -25.55 20.26 17.36
CA GLY A 12 -24.84 20.00 16.12
C GLY A 12 -24.96 18.53 15.79
N GLY A 13 -26.04 18.15 15.09
CA GLY A 13 -26.26 16.78 14.65
C GLY A 13 -25.06 16.27 13.86
N SER A 14 -24.35 15.28 14.39
CA SER A 14 -23.31 14.54 13.68
C SER A 14 -23.97 13.87 12.47
N SER A 15 -23.72 14.39 11.28
CA SER A 15 -24.18 13.76 10.04
C SER A 15 -23.09 12.82 9.56
N ASP A 16 -23.30 11.53 9.80
CA ASP A 16 -22.36 10.49 9.39
C ASP A 16 -22.60 10.16 7.91
N ASN A 17 -21.50 9.95 7.17
CA ASN A 17 -21.58 9.50 5.79
C ASN A 17 -21.33 8.00 5.72
N ILE A 18 -22.14 7.27 4.95
CA ILE A 18 -22.02 5.84 4.75
C ILE A 18 -21.58 5.56 3.32
N ILE A 19 -20.55 4.73 3.15
CA ILE A 19 -20.13 4.24 1.85
C ILE A 19 -20.70 2.84 1.64
N VAL A 20 -21.42 2.65 0.54
CA VAL A 20 -22.02 1.38 0.14
C VAL A 20 -21.40 0.96 -1.18
N ALA A 21 -20.90 -0.27 -1.24
CA ALA A 21 -20.53 -0.89 -2.49
C ALA A 21 -21.59 -1.89 -2.95
N SER A 22 -21.74 -1.97 -4.26
CA SER A 22 -22.58 -2.94 -4.94
C SER A 22 -21.74 -3.96 -5.71
N TYR A 23 -22.29 -5.16 -5.86
CA TYR A 23 -21.75 -6.20 -6.74
C TYR A 23 -21.64 -5.71 -8.20
N ALA A 24 -22.40 -4.69 -8.60
CA ALA A 24 -22.29 -4.05 -9.91
C ALA A 24 -21.09 -3.09 -10.06
N GLN A 25 -20.09 -3.16 -9.16
CA GLN A 25 -18.94 -2.25 -9.11
C GLN A 25 -19.35 -0.78 -8.97
N GLN A 26 -20.41 -0.52 -8.20
CA GLN A 26 -20.84 0.84 -7.88
C GLN A 26 -20.41 1.17 -6.45
N MET A 27 -19.87 2.36 -6.27
CA MET A 27 -19.53 2.96 -4.99
C MET A 27 -20.46 4.14 -4.76
N LEU A 28 -21.23 4.09 -3.68
CA LEU A 28 -22.30 5.02 -3.35
C LEU A 28 -22.00 5.64 -1.99
N VAL A 29 -22.07 6.96 -1.88
CA VAL A 29 -21.91 7.65 -0.60
C VAL A 29 -23.24 8.28 -0.22
N TYR A 30 -23.75 7.90 0.93
CA TYR A 30 -24.99 8.41 1.51
C TYR A 30 -24.67 9.32 2.68
N ARG A 31 -25.45 10.39 2.81
CA ARG A 31 -25.59 11.16 4.05
C ARG A 31 -27.01 10.97 4.53
N ASP A 32 -27.15 10.35 5.70
CA ASP A 32 -28.44 9.88 6.21
C ASP A 32 -29.14 8.97 5.17
N THR A 33 -30.22 9.45 4.55
CA THR A 33 -30.99 8.73 3.51
C THR A 33 -30.73 9.26 2.09
N THR A 34 -29.88 10.27 1.94
CA THR A 34 -29.66 10.96 0.66
C THR A 34 -28.37 10.48 0.02
N LEU A 35 -28.43 10.00 -1.22
CA LEU A 35 -27.24 9.70 -2.02
C LEU A 35 -26.56 11.02 -2.41
N ILE A 36 -25.35 11.26 -1.89
CA ILE A 36 -24.59 12.50 -2.13
C ILE A 36 -23.51 12.32 -3.19
N TRP A 37 -23.06 11.08 -3.44
CA TRP A 37 -22.05 10.80 -4.46
C TRP A 37 -22.16 9.37 -4.97
N ALA A 38 -21.82 9.17 -6.25
CA ALA A 38 -21.76 7.86 -6.86
C ALA A 38 -20.63 7.80 -7.90
N ALA A 39 -19.87 6.72 -7.90
CA ALA A 39 -18.94 6.41 -8.97
C ALA A 39 -18.83 4.91 -9.20
N ARG A 40 -18.11 4.54 -10.26
CA ARG A 40 -17.74 3.17 -10.54
C ARG A 40 -16.46 2.82 -9.77
N ALA A 41 -16.52 1.75 -8.97
CA ALA A 41 -15.34 1.20 -8.31
C ALA A 41 -14.42 0.56 -9.35
N LEU A 42 -13.10 0.69 -9.13
CA LEU A 42 -12.07 0.11 -10.02
C LEU A 42 -12.05 -1.43 -9.95
N VAL A 43 -12.52 -1.99 -8.84
CA VAL A 43 -12.64 -3.43 -8.59
C VAL A 43 -14.02 -3.75 -8.02
N GLN A 44 -14.39 -5.03 -7.93
CA GLN A 44 -15.57 -5.47 -7.18
C GLN A 44 -15.17 -5.64 -5.71
N PRO A 45 -15.50 -4.71 -4.81
CA PRO A 45 -14.96 -4.73 -3.47
C PRO A 45 -15.66 -5.79 -2.61
N VAL A 46 -14.87 -6.63 -1.96
CA VAL A 46 -15.30 -7.46 -0.82
C VAL A 46 -15.12 -6.73 0.51
N ASP A 47 -14.18 -5.78 0.55
CA ASP A 47 -13.92 -4.92 1.70
C ASP A 47 -13.54 -3.51 1.24
N MET A 48 -13.91 -2.50 2.02
CA MET A 48 -13.60 -1.09 1.76
C MET A 48 -13.28 -0.33 3.04
N GLN A 49 -12.28 0.54 2.96
CA GLN A 49 -11.88 1.39 4.07
C GLN A 49 -11.47 2.78 3.60
N VAL A 50 -11.77 3.80 4.39
CA VAL A 50 -11.21 5.14 4.20
C VAL A 50 -9.89 5.24 4.94
N ALA A 51 -8.83 5.65 4.24
CA ALA A 51 -7.48 5.73 4.79
C ALA A 51 -6.77 7.04 4.39
N ARG A 52 -5.65 7.29 5.08
CA ARG A 52 -4.74 8.40 4.84
C ARG A 52 -3.47 7.89 4.20
N PHE A 53 -3.05 8.51 3.11
CA PHE A 53 -1.77 8.23 2.45
C PHE A 53 -1.01 9.52 2.20
N GLY A 54 0.30 9.55 2.47
CA GLY A 54 1.16 10.68 2.13
C GLY A 54 0.78 12.02 2.79
N GLY A 55 0.01 11.99 3.89
CA GLY A 55 -0.48 13.20 4.56
C GLY A 55 -1.85 13.70 4.08
N THR A 56 -2.41 13.07 3.04
CA THR A 56 -3.74 13.37 2.50
C THR A 56 -4.76 12.35 3.00
N ASP A 57 -5.84 12.83 3.60
CA ASP A 57 -6.97 12.02 4.07
C ASP A 57 -7.98 11.82 2.94
N GLY A 58 -8.92 10.88 3.11
CA GLY A 58 -10.06 10.73 2.20
C GLY A 58 -9.82 9.80 0.99
N PHE A 59 -8.81 8.92 1.06
CA PHE A 59 -8.68 7.84 0.08
C PHE A 59 -9.59 6.69 0.45
N VAL A 60 -10.28 6.13 -0.54
CA VAL A 60 -11.04 4.90 -0.39
C VAL A 60 -10.23 3.74 -0.94
N VAL A 61 -9.86 2.83 -0.05
CA VAL A 61 -9.21 1.56 -0.35
C VAL A 61 -10.29 0.51 -0.59
N SER A 62 -10.13 -0.27 -1.64
CA SER A 62 -11.04 -1.35 -2.03
C SER A 62 -10.24 -2.62 -2.28
N LEU A 63 -10.67 -3.74 -1.68
CA LEU A 63 -10.07 -5.06 -1.86
C LEU A 63 -11.02 -5.97 -2.63
N ASP A 64 -10.55 -6.67 -3.65
CA ASP A 64 -11.29 -7.71 -4.38
C ASP A 64 -11.07 -9.10 -3.78
N ALA A 65 -12.00 -10.04 -4.04
CA ALA A 65 -11.90 -11.45 -3.68
C ALA A 65 -10.64 -12.14 -4.24
N LYS A 66 -10.09 -11.62 -5.34
CA LYS A 66 -8.84 -12.11 -5.96
C LYS A 66 -7.57 -11.57 -5.29
N GLY A 67 -7.70 -10.69 -4.30
CA GLY A 67 -6.57 -10.04 -3.62
C GLY A 67 -6.07 -8.77 -4.32
N THR A 68 -6.80 -8.24 -5.30
CA THR A 68 -6.47 -6.95 -5.92
C THR A 68 -6.87 -5.79 -5.01
N VAL A 69 -5.93 -4.90 -4.70
CA VAL A 69 -6.17 -3.68 -3.93
C VAL A 69 -6.18 -2.48 -4.87
N ALA A 70 -7.22 -1.65 -4.77
CA ALA A 70 -7.35 -0.40 -5.50
C ALA A 70 -7.55 0.77 -4.52
N ILE A 71 -6.95 1.93 -4.83
CA ILE A 71 -7.06 3.14 -4.03
C ILE A 71 -7.68 4.23 -4.91
N SER A 72 -8.79 4.81 -4.45
CA SER A 72 -9.52 5.87 -5.15
C SER A 72 -9.53 7.14 -4.32
N TYR A 73 -9.18 8.27 -4.93
CA TYR A 73 -9.29 9.59 -4.31
C TYR A 73 -10.60 10.25 -4.75
N MET A 74 -11.42 10.69 -3.80
CA MET A 74 -12.75 11.26 -4.09
C MET A 74 -12.73 12.77 -4.35
N GLY A 75 -11.56 13.42 -4.36
CA GLY A 75 -11.46 14.86 -4.62
C GLY A 75 -11.99 15.71 -3.47
N THR A 76 -11.58 15.40 -2.23
CA THR A 76 -12.03 16.11 -1.03
C THR A 76 -11.45 17.51 -0.87
N ASP A 77 -10.41 17.86 -1.63
CA ASP A 77 -9.93 19.23 -1.72
C ASP A 77 -10.65 20.00 -2.85
N PRO A 78 -11.31 21.14 -2.55
CA PRO A 78 -11.76 22.05 -3.60
C PRO A 78 -10.53 22.52 -4.40
N PRO A 79 -10.62 22.65 -5.74
CA PRO A 79 -9.53 23.17 -6.53
C PRO A 79 -9.13 24.56 -6.01
N THR A 80 -7.98 24.67 -5.34
CA THR A 80 -7.41 25.96 -4.93
C THR A 80 -6.85 26.74 -6.12
N THR A 81 -6.68 26.06 -7.24
CA THR A 81 -6.57 26.67 -8.55
C THR A 81 -7.97 26.84 -9.13
N ALA A 82 -8.55 28.03 -8.95
CA ALA A 82 -9.42 28.54 -10.00
C ALA A 82 -8.66 28.31 -11.30
N VAL A 83 -9.28 27.61 -12.26
CA VAL A 83 -8.78 27.59 -13.63
C VAL A 83 -8.89 29.03 -14.07
N THR A 84 -7.85 29.83 -13.80
CA THR A 84 -7.62 31.12 -14.44
C THR A 84 -7.69 30.75 -15.90
N GLY A 85 -8.79 31.19 -16.55
CA GLY A 85 -9.12 30.80 -17.91
C GLY A 85 -7.83 30.78 -18.70
N ALA A 86 -7.51 29.62 -19.26
CA ALA A 86 -6.25 29.42 -19.94
C ALA A 86 -6.08 30.60 -20.91
N ASP A 87 -5.21 31.55 -20.54
CA ASP A 87 -4.62 32.41 -21.54
C ASP A 87 -4.10 31.43 -22.56
N ALA A 88 -4.68 31.48 -23.75
CA ALA A 88 -4.42 30.57 -24.84
C ALA A 88 -2.95 30.68 -25.22
N LYS A 89 -2.07 30.06 -24.43
CA LYS A 89 -0.75 29.68 -24.85
C LYS A 89 -1.00 28.66 -25.92
N ASP A 90 -0.64 29.03 -27.15
CA ASP A 90 -0.57 28.11 -28.28
C ASP A 90 0.07 26.82 -27.78
N LEU A 91 -0.77 25.79 -27.63
CA LEU A 91 -0.31 24.47 -27.28
C LEU A 91 0.49 23.98 -28.48
N ASN A 92 1.75 23.60 -28.25
CA ASN A 92 2.60 23.09 -29.31
C ASN A 92 2.13 21.67 -29.70
N TYR A 93 1.13 21.59 -30.57
CA TYR A 93 0.50 20.34 -30.98
C TYR A 93 1.48 19.38 -31.65
N GLU A 94 2.57 19.88 -32.25
CA GLU A 94 3.61 19.07 -32.89
C GLU A 94 4.44 18.31 -31.86
N GLU A 95 4.95 19.00 -30.84
CA GLU A 95 5.71 18.37 -29.74
C GLU A 95 4.85 17.38 -28.94
N MET A 96 3.55 17.69 -28.79
CA MET A 96 2.60 16.79 -28.14
C MET A 96 2.32 15.52 -28.96
N ASP A 97 2.21 15.60 -30.30
CA ASP A 97 2.06 14.41 -31.15
C ASP A 97 3.34 13.55 -31.14
N ASP A 98 4.52 14.18 -31.11
CA ASP A 98 5.80 13.50 -31.02
C ASP A 98 5.95 12.74 -29.70
N GLU A 99 5.61 13.37 -28.57
CA GLU A 99 5.63 12.71 -27.26
C GLU A 99 4.60 11.57 -27.22
N HIS A 100 3.39 11.82 -27.70
CA HIS A 100 2.33 10.81 -27.75
C HIS A 100 2.75 9.59 -28.59
N ARG A 101 3.34 9.82 -29.77
CA ARG A 101 3.84 8.76 -30.65
C ARG A 101 4.99 7.99 -30.02
N ARG A 102 5.91 8.69 -29.34
CA ARG A 102 7.01 8.07 -28.59
C ARG A 102 6.50 7.19 -27.45
N LEU A 103 5.56 7.67 -26.66
CA LEU A 103 4.96 6.91 -25.55
C LEU A 103 4.20 5.68 -26.06
N LEU A 104 3.43 5.82 -27.14
CA LEU A 104 2.75 4.69 -27.77
C LEU A 104 3.75 3.63 -28.27
N ALA A 105 4.89 4.03 -28.81
CA ALA A 105 5.94 3.10 -29.21
C ALA A 105 6.49 2.34 -27.99
N THR A 106 6.77 3.04 -26.88
CA THR A 106 7.23 2.41 -25.61
C THR A 106 6.17 1.48 -25.01
N ILE A 107 4.88 1.84 -25.07
CA ILE A 107 3.78 0.97 -24.59
C ILE A 107 3.70 -0.28 -25.46
N LYS A 108 3.78 -0.14 -26.79
CA LYS A 108 3.76 -1.29 -27.70
C LYS A 108 4.96 -2.20 -27.50
N GLU A 109 6.14 -1.63 -27.26
CA GLU A 109 7.36 -2.38 -26.95
C GLU A 109 7.25 -3.12 -25.62
N SER A 110 6.76 -2.45 -24.57
CA SER A 110 6.57 -3.05 -23.24
C SER A 110 5.45 -4.12 -23.18
N GLN A 111 4.44 -4.04 -24.05
CA GLN A 111 3.41 -5.09 -24.20
C GLN A 111 3.83 -6.23 -25.13
N SER A 112 4.89 -6.08 -25.92
CA SER A 112 5.36 -7.16 -26.79
C SER A 112 6.05 -8.23 -25.94
N GLU A 113 5.50 -9.46 -25.97
CA GLU A 113 5.89 -10.61 -25.13
C GLU A 113 7.32 -11.14 -25.34
N HIS A 114 8.19 -10.42 -26.07
CA HIS A 114 9.63 -10.72 -26.08
C HIS A 114 10.30 -9.95 -24.94
N ARG A 115 9.97 -10.32 -23.71
CA ARG A 115 10.79 -10.01 -22.55
C ARG A 115 12.14 -10.69 -22.79
N ALA A 116 13.09 -9.95 -23.38
CA ALA A 116 14.48 -10.38 -23.44
C ALA A 116 14.84 -10.89 -22.04
N GLU A 117 15.30 -12.14 -21.95
CA GLU A 117 15.62 -12.75 -20.66
C GLU A 117 16.42 -11.74 -19.83
N PRO A 118 16.02 -11.47 -18.57
CA PRO A 118 16.80 -10.61 -17.70
C PRO A 118 18.23 -11.15 -17.66
N ARG A 119 19.16 -10.41 -18.28
CA ARG A 119 20.59 -10.74 -18.27
C ARG A 119 21.14 -10.75 -16.84
N ASP A 120 20.48 -9.98 -16.00
CA ASP A 120 20.77 -9.82 -14.60
C ASP A 120 20.04 -10.88 -13.76
N LYS A 121 20.82 -11.64 -12.99
CA LYS A 121 20.33 -12.69 -12.11
C LYS A 121 20.75 -12.39 -10.68
N ILE A 122 19.80 -12.41 -9.77
CA ILE A 122 20.04 -12.43 -8.33
C ILE A 122 19.82 -13.87 -7.86
N LEU A 123 20.83 -14.45 -7.23
CA LEU A 123 20.76 -15.78 -6.65
C LEU A 123 20.80 -15.66 -5.13
N LEU A 124 19.82 -16.24 -4.47
CA LEU A 124 19.76 -16.37 -3.02
C LEU A 124 19.99 -17.82 -2.64
N ARG A 125 21.03 -18.07 -1.85
CA ARG A 125 21.35 -19.40 -1.32
C ARG A 125 21.34 -19.38 0.21
N ALA A 126 20.45 -20.16 0.81
CA ALA A 126 20.46 -20.43 2.24
C ALA A 126 21.29 -21.69 2.53
N GLN A 127 22.21 -21.60 3.47
CA GLN A 127 22.86 -22.75 4.09
C GLN A 127 22.28 -22.92 5.49
N VAL A 128 21.47 -23.96 5.65
CA VAL A 128 20.89 -24.38 6.93
C VAL A 128 21.81 -25.47 7.50
N PRO A 129 22.53 -25.21 8.61
CA PRO A 129 23.28 -26.25 9.29
C PRO A 129 22.36 -27.38 9.76
N VAL A 130 22.87 -28.61 9.76
CA VAL A 130 22.17 -29.78 10.32
C VAL A 130 22.40 -29.89 11.84
N VAL A 131 23.38 -29.15 12.35
CA VAL A 131 23.76 -29.13 13.76
C VAL A 131 23.13 -27.91 14.42
N LEU A 132 22.44 -28.16 15.54
CA LEU A 132 21.86 -27.11 16.38
C LEU A 132 22.96 -26.36 17.11
N ASP A 133 22.77 -25.06 17.32
CA ASP A 133 23.75 -24.25 18.04
C ASP A 133 23.84 -24.72 19.50
N PRO A 134 25.06 -24.76 20.09
CA PRO A 134 25.21 -25.14 21.48
C PRO A 134 24.40 -24.18 22.36
N PRO A 135 23.72 -24.68 23.41
CA PRO A 135 23.04 -23.81 24.36
C PRO A 135 24.07 -22.87 24.96
N LEU A 136 23.82 -21.56 24.89
CA LEU A 136 24.61 -20.59 25.64
C LEU A 136 24.51 -21.00 27.10
N GLY A 137 25.66 -21.29 27.71
CA GLY A 137 25.76 -21.64 29.11
C GLY A 137 25.04 -20.60 29.97
N HIS A 138 24.43 -21.09 31.05
CA HIS A 138 23.71 -20.34 32.07
C HIS A 138 24.43 -19.02 32.41
N GLY A 139 24.06 -17.94 31.72
CA GLY A 139 24.44 -16.58 32.06
C GLY A 139 23.38 -16.05 33.01
N GLU A 140 23.82 -15.59 34.16
CA GLU A 140 23.03 -15.12 35.30
C GLU A 140 22.25 -13.84 34.93
N ASP A 141 21.11 -13.99 34.26
CA ASP A 141 20.07 -12.96 34.23
C ASP A 141 18.89 -13.47 35.10
N GLU A 142 18.92 -13.11 36.38
CA GLU A 142 17.96 -13.52 37.44
C GLU A 142 16.54 -12.92 37.31
N ASP A 143 16.09 -12.50 36.12
CA ASP A 143 14.78 -11.84 35.96
C ASP A 143 13.99 -12.26 34.69
N ALA A 144 13.89 -13.57 34.45
CA ALA A 144 12.86 -14.10 33.55
C ALA A 144 12.33 -15.47 34.03
N PRO A 145 11.02 -15.63 34.27
CA PRO A 145 10.46 -16.93 34.62
C PRO A 145 10.43 -17.82 33.37
N ASP A 146 11.10 -18.96 33.47
CA ASP A 146 10.89 -20.14 32.61
C ASP A 146 11.25 -19.98 31.11
N ALA A 147 12.51 -19.65 30.81
CA ALA A 147 13.05 -19.85 29.47
C ALA A 147 13.53 -21.31 29.31
N ALA A 148 12.65 -22.19 28.84
CA ALA A 148 13.04 -23.50 28.33
C ALA A 148 14.26 -23.37 27.39
N PRO A 149 15.20 -24.35 27.35
CA PRO A 149 16.37 -24.29 26.49
C PRO A 149 15.93 -24.27 25.02
N GLY A 150 15.73 -23.07 24.49
CA GLY A 150 15.29 -22.87 23.12
C GLY A 150 16.36 -23.40 22.18
N VAL A 151 15.96 -24.33 21.32
CA VAL A 151 16.81 -24.81 20.23
C VAL A 151 17.09 -23.64 19.29
N ARG A 152 18.36 -23.31 19.10
CA ARG A 152 18.81 -22.23 18.21
C ARG A 152 19.47 -22.83 16.98
N LEU A 153 19.28 -22.17 15.85
CA LEU A 153 19.86 -22.57 14.57
C LEU A 153 20.27 -21.35 13.78
N THR A 154 21.59 -21.19 13.59
CA THR A 154 22.15 -20.09 12.80
C THR A 154 22.15 -20.46 11.32
N VAL A 155 21.28 -19.81 10.53
CA VAL A 155 21.21 -19.98 9.07
C VAL A 155 22.07 -18.91 8.38
N ARG A 156 22.90 -19.32 7.42
CA ARG A 156 23.71 -18.40 6.60
C ARG A 156 23.02 -18.14 5.26
N LEU A 157 22.74 -16.88 4.94
CA LEU A 157 22.18 -16.47 3.66
C LEU A 157 23.27 -15.84 2.79
N PHE A 158 23.44 -16.36 1.58
CA PHE A 158 24.35 -15.85 0.57
C PHE A 158 23.54 -15.23 -0.56
N VAL A 159 23.80 -13.97 -0.87
CA VAL A 159 23.17 -13.25 -1.98
C VAL A 159 24.26 -12.96 -3.00
N SER A 160 24.12 -13.48 -4.21
CA SER A 160 25.00 -13.15 -5.33
C SER A 160 24.21 -12.48 -6.44
N TYR A 161 24.81 -11.45 -7.03
CA TYR A 161 24.28 -10.77 -8.20
C TYR A 161 25.21 -11.04 -9.38
N THR A 162 24.62 -11.31 -10.53
CA THR A 162 25.32 -11.51 -11.81
C THR A 162 24.61 -10.65 -12.84
N GLY A 163 25.20 -9.52 -13.18
CA GLY A 163 24.63 -8.57 -14.13
C GLY A 163 25.62 -7.46 -14.47
N ALA A 164 25.27 -6.61 -15.44
CA ALA A 164 26.17 -5.56 -15.94
C ALA A 164 26.15 -4.29 -15.06
N ASP A 165 25.07 -4.08 -14.29
CA ASP A 165 24.81 -2.84 -13.57
C ASP A 165 25.00 -2.99 -12.05
N LYS A 166 24.92 -1.88 -11.31
CA LYS A 166 24.95 -1.89 -9.83
C LYS A 166 23.55 -2.09 -9.28
N LEU A 167 23.41 -3.06 -8.37
CA LEU A 167 22.16 -3.29 -7.66
C LEU A 167 22.04 -2.32 -6.46
N SER A 168 20.98 -1.51 -6.44
CA SER A 168 20.63 -0.62 -5.31
C SER A 168 19.25 -0.96 -4.76
N ASN A 169 18.96 -0.55 -3.52
CA ASN A 169 17.66 -0.77 -2.86
C ASN A 169 17.27 -2.24 -2.67
N VAL A 170 18.22 -3.07 -2.23
CA VAL A 170 17.98 -4.49 -1.96
C VAL A 170 17.38 -4.68 -0.57
N SER A 171 16.20 -5.30 -0.50
CA SER A 171 15.54 -5.69 0.74
C SER A 171 15.40 -7.21 0.80
N ILE A 172 15.80 -7.81 1.92
CA ILE A 172 15.68 -9.26 2.18
C ILE A 172 14.70 -9.44 3.31
N ASN A 173 13.59 -10.12 3.03
CA ASN A 173 12.56 -10.41 4.03
C ASN A 173 12.57 -11.91 4.33
N LEU A 174 12.56 -12.25 5.62
CA LEU A 174 12.50 -13.63 6.11
C LEU A 174 11.15 -13.86 6.77
N HIS A 175 10.38 -14.81 6.23
CA HIS A 175 9.11 -15.23 6.80
C HIS A 175 9.30 -16.53 7.57
N VAL A 176 8.99 -16.52 8.87
CA VAL A 176 9.08 -17.69 9.75
C VAL A 176 7.71 -18.05 10.34
N PRO A 177 7.43 -19.34 10.61
CA PRO A 177 6.22 -19.76 11.29
C PRO A 177 6.11 -19.13 12.70
N SER A 178 4.88 -19.01 13.22
CA SER A 178 4.58 -18.34 14.49
C SER A 178 5.24 -18.95 15.73
N CYS A 179 5.71 -20.20 15.64
CA CYS A 179 6.46 -20.88 16.71
C CYS A 179 7.98 -20.61 16.66
N VAL A 180 8.47 -19.83 15.70
CA VAL A 180 9.90 -19.57 15.48
C VAL A 180 10.16 -18.07 15.55
N ILE A 181 11.17 -17.70 16.34
CA ILE A 181 11.65 -16.31 16.40
C ILE A 181 12.93 -16.23 15.59
N ALA A 182 12.89 -15.51 14.48
CA ALA A 182 14.10 -15.17 13.74
C ALA A 182 14.71 -13.88 14.30
N LYS A 183 16.02 -13.90 14.53
CA LYS A 183 16.80 -12.70 14.86
C LYS A 183 17.94 -12.59 13.86
N GLN A 184 18.20 -11.39 13.38
CA GLN A 184 19.38 -11.13 12.56
C GLN A 184 20.60 -11.13 13.48
N THR A 185 21.46 -12.12 13.32
CA THR A 185 22.80 -12.10 13.93
C THR A 185 23.75 -11.53 12.89
N ALA A 186 24.13 -10.26 13.06
CA ALA A 186 25.17 -9.64 12.25
C ALA A 186 26.50 -10.36 12.53
N ALA A 187 27.25 -10.64 11.46
CA ALA A 187 28.67 -10.98 11.54
C ALA A 187 29.49 -9.70 11.44
#